data_AF-A0A966U5P3-F1
#
_entry.id   AF-A0A966U5P3-F1
#
_cell.length_a   1.000
_cell.length_b   1.000
_cell.length_c   1.000
_cell.angle_alpha   90.00
_cell.angle_beta   90.00
_cell.angle_gamma   90.00
#
_symmetry.space_group_name_H-M   'P 1'
#
loop_
_entity.id
_entity.type
_entity.pdbx_description
1 polymer ?
#
loop_
_entity_poly.entity_id
_entity_poly.type
_entity_poly.pdbx_seq_one_letter_code
_entity_poly.pdbx_strand_id
1 'polypeptide(L)'
;MNASFRQLIDVGDIDGLVRLIDDLTSDRDWETLFELRSSARAAVASGRQVWPAATLAEYRLALRAPASLAARVLDDAGRFTLGPLTEVVAQ
;
A
#
# COMPACT_ATOMS: atom_id res chain seq x y z
N MET A 1 -2.01 -16.04 6.93
CA MET A 1 -1.52 -15.66 8.29
C MET A 1 -1.73 -14.14 8.42
N ASN A 2 -2.99 -13.68 8.45
CA ASN A 2 -3.33 -12.27 8.17
C ASN A 2 -3.55 -11.44 9.46
N ALA A 3 -2.90 -11.84 10.55
CA ALA A 3 -3.02 -11.22 11.87
C ALA A 3 -1.97 -10.11 12.11
N SER A 4 -0.87 -10.07 11.35
CA SER A 4 0.24 -9.13 11.57
C SER A 4 -0.12 -7.68 11.21
N PHE A 5 -0.53 -7.40 9.96
CA PHE A 5 -0.74 -6.01 9.54
C PHE A 5 -1.99 -5.38 10.16
N ARG A 6 -3.05 -6.15 10.44
CA ARG A 6 -4.29 -5.60 11.03
C ARG A 6 -4.04 -5.06 12.43
N GLN A 7 -3.26 -5.77 13.23
CA GLN A 7 -2.88 -5.29 14.56
C GLN A 7 -2.06 -3.99 14.47
N LEU A 8 -1.11 -3.90 13.54
CA LEU A 8 -0.32 -2.69 13.32
C LEU A 8 -1.21 -1.51 12.89
N ILE A 9 -2.21 -1.75 12.03
CA ILE A 9 -3.24 -0.76 11.66
C ILE A 9 -4.12 -0.39 12.86
N ASP A 10 -4.41 -1.33 13.76
CA ASP A 10 -5.21 -1.11 14.98
C ASP A 10 -4.54 -0.18 15.98
N VAL A 11 -3.26 -0.39 16.23
CA VAL A 11 -2.50 0.46 17.15
C VAL A 11 -1.91 1.71 16.48
N GLY A 12 -2.01 1.82 15.15
CA GLY A 12 -1.46 2.93 14.38
C GLY A 12 0.07 2.94 14.32
N ASP A 13 0.70 1.75 14.37
CA ASP A 13 2.16 1.61 14.32
C ASP A 13 2.67 1.81 12.90
N ILE A 14 2.93 3.07 12.55
CA ILE A 14 3.42 3.45 11.22
C ILE A 14 4.80 2.84 10.95
N ASP A 15 5.68 2.82 11.94
CA ASP A 15 7.03 2.29 11.74
C ASP A 15 6.99 0.77 11.49
N GLY A 16 6.16 0.04 12.23
CA GLY A 16 5.90 -1.38 11.99
C GLY A 16 5.31 -1.63 10.60
N LEU A 17 4.35 -0.80 10.17
CA LEU A 17 3.76 -0.89 8.83
C LEU A 17 4.79 -0.60 7.72
N VAL A 18 5.66 0.39 7.89
CA VAL A 18 6.72 0.71 6.92
C VAL A 18 7.67 -0.48 6.74
N ARG A 19 8.16 -1.07 7.85
CA ARG A 19 9.04 -2.25 7.78
C ARG A 19 8.35 -3.42 7.10
N LEU A 20 7.10 -3.71 7.47
CA LEU A 20 6.34 -4.80 6.86
C LEU A 20 6.12 -4.56 5.35
N ILE A 21 5.83 -3.34 4.93
CA ILE A 21 5.68 -3.02 3.50
C ILE A 21 7.00 -3.25 2.74
N ASP A 22 8.13 -2.85 3.32
CA ASP A 22 9.44 -3.06 2.71
C ASP A 22 9.82 -4.55 2.64
N ASP A 23 9.50 -5.33 3.67
CA ASP A 23 9.69 -6.79 3.69
C ASP A 23 8.84 -7.46 2.61
N LEU A 24 7.54 -7.18 2.56
CA LEU A 24 6.63 -7.73 1.54
C LEU A 24 7.06 -7.34 0.11
N THR A 25 7.55 -6.12 -0.08
CA THR A 25 8.07 -5.66 -1.36
C THR A 25 9.33 -6.45 -1.75
N SER A 26 10.22 -6.70 -0.79
CA SER A 26 11.47 -7.44 -1.01
C SER A 26 11.20 -8.91 -1.35
N ASP A 27 10.25 -9.52 -0.64
CA ASP A 27 9.81 -10.90 -0.85
C ASP A 27 8.90 -11.07 -2.08
N ARG A 28 8.48 -9.97 -2.69
CA ARG A 28 7.53 -9.92 -3.81
C ARG A 28 6.17 -10.52 -3.47
N ASP A 29 5.76 -10.44 -2.21
CA ASP A 29 4.43 -10.82 -1.76
C ASP A 29 3.42 -9.70 -2.06
N TRP A 30 3.08 -9.59 -3.34
CA TRP A 30 2.20 -8.55 -3.85
C TRP A 30 0.75 -8.71 -3.38
N GLU A 31 0.30 -9.94 -3.17
CA GLU A 31 -1.06 -10.23 -2.72
C GLU A 31 -1.28 -9.67 -1.31
N THR A 32 -0.40 -10.02 -0.37
CA THR A 32 -0.46 -9.49 1.00
C THR A 32 -0.29 -7.97 1.01
N LEU A 33 0.58 -7.41 0.15
CA LEU A 33 0.75 -5.95 0.06
C LEU A 33 -0.53 -5.24 -0.43
N PHE A 34 -1.28 -5.85 -1.36
CA PHE A 34 -2.60 -5.35 -1.79
C PHE A 34 -3.64 -5.42 -0.66
N GLU A 35 -3.67 -6.51 0.13
CA GLU A 35 -4.56 -6.62 1.28
C GLU A 35 -4.26 -5.55 2.34
N LEU A 36 -2.97 -5.34 2.64
CA LEU A 36 -2.50 -4.32 3.57
C LEU A 36 -2.94 -2.94 3.08
N ARG A 37 -2.67 -2.60 1.81
CA ARG A 37 -3.11 -1.33 1.18
C ARG A 37 -4.60 -1.12 1.38
N SER A 38 -5.41 -2.11 1.01
CA SER A 38 -6.88 -2.01 1.04
C SER A 38 -7.38 -1.81 2.48
N SER A 39 -6.79 -2.52 3.44
CA SER A 39 -7.12 -2.40 4.85
C SER A 39 -6.69 -1.06 5.44
N ALA A 40 -5.52 -0.54 5.06
CA ALA A 40 -5.04 0.77 5.49
C ALA A 40 -5.93 1.90 4.93
N ARG A 41 -6.36 1.81 3.65
CA ARG A 41 -7.33 2.76 3.08
C ARG A 41 -8.67 2.74 3.84
N ALA A 42 -9.19 1.56 4.16
CA ALA A 42 -10.41 1.44 4.94
C ALA A 42 -10.27 2.06 6.35
N ALA A 43 -9.13 1.83 7.00
CA ALA A 43 -8.82 2.43 8.28
C ALA A 43 -8.74 3.97 8.23
N VAL A 44 -8.12 4.52 7.18
CA VAL A 44 -8.08 5.97 6.92
C VAL A 44 -9.49 6.53 6.73
N ALA A 45 -10.33 5.86 5.94
CA ALA A 45 -11.72 6.26 5.74
C ALA A 45 -12.52 6.27 7.06
N SER A 46 -12.16 5.42 8.02
CA SER A 46 -12.73 5.41 9.38
C SER A 46 -12.06 6.39 10.37
N GLY A 47 -11.10 7.21 9.92
CA GLY A 47 -10.47 8.27 10.72
C GLY A 47 -9.11 7.93 11.34
N ARG A 48 -8.53 6.75 11.06
CA ARG A 48 -7.19 6.41 11.55
C ARG A 48 -6.09 7.12 10.76
N GLN A 49 -5.03 7.52 11.46
CA GLN A 49 -3.91 8.26 10.89
C GLN A 49 -2.86 7.35 10.23
N VAL A 50 -3.28 6.29 9.52
CA VAL A 50 -2.39 5.31 8.85
C VAL A 50 -2.23 5.58 7.34
N TRP A 51 -2.60 6.78 6.89
CA TRP A 51 -2.51 7.17 5.49
C TRP A 51 -1.10 7.07 4.89
N PRO A 52 0.02 7.31 5.60
CA PRO A 52 1.35 7.14 5.02
C PRO A 52 1.62 5.69 4.60
N ALA A 53 1.10 4.71 5.35
CA ALA A 53 1.25 3.29 5.03
C ALA A 53 0.43 2.91 3.79
N ALA A 54 -0.79 3.42 3.66
CA ALA A 54 -1.63 3.20 2.48
C ALA A 54 -0.95 3.75 1.20
N THR A 55 -0.43 4.99 1.27
CA THR A 55 0.27 5.63 0.16
C THR A 55 1.59 4.93 -0.17
N LEU A 56 2.37 4.50 0.83
CA LEU A 56 3.61 3.78 0.59
C LEU A 56 3.35 2.44 -0.11
N ALA A 57 2.36 1.67 0.33
CA ALA A 57 1.98 0.41 -0.30
C ALA A 57 1.54 0.61 -1.76
N GLU A 58 0.77 1.67 -2.05
CA GLU A 58 0.40 2.07 -3.42
C GLU A 58 1.63 2.34 -4.29
N TYR A 59 2.58 3.11 -3.77
CA TYR A 59 3.79 3.45 -4.50
C TYR A 59 4.66 2.22 -4.78
N ARG A 60 4.83 1.32 -3.79
CA ARG A 60 5.58 0.07 -3.96
C ARG A 60 4.94 -0.82 -5.01
N LEU A 61 3.62 -0.98 -4.99
CA LEU A 61 2.89 -1.76 -5.98
C LEU A 61 3.03 -1.17 -7.38
N ALA A 62 2.89 0.15 -7.53
CA ALA A 62 3.02 0.83 -8.82
C ALA A 62 4.43 0.69 -9.42
N LEU A 63 5.47 0.77 -8.60
CA LEU A 63 6.87 0.73 -9.04
C LEU A 63 7.46 -0.67 -9.22
N ARG A 64 7.09 -1.61 -8.36
CA ARG A 64 7.85 -2.86 -8.18
C ARG A 64 7.07 -4.11 -8.54
N ALA A 65 5.73 -4.04 -8.56
CA ALA A 65 4.92 -5.18 -8.96
C ALA A 65 4.99 -5.37 -10.49
N PRO A 66 4.74 -6.61 -10.98
CA PRO A 66 4.54 -6.86 -12.41
C PRO A 66 3.48 -5.91 -13.02
N ALA A 67 3.64 -5.56 -14.30
CA ALA A 67 2.81 -4.56 -14.98
C ALA A 67 1.29 -4.80 -14.84
N SER A 68 0.84 -6.06 -14.87
CA SER A 68 -0.57 -6.42 -14.68
C SER A 68 -1.12 -6.07 -13.29
N LEU A 69 -0.26 -6.10 -12.26
CA LEU A 69 -0.61 -5.70 -10.89
C LEU A 69 -0.43 -4.20 -10.68
N ALA A 70 0.59 -3.58 -11.26
CA ALA A 70 0.79 -2.13 -11.20
C ALA A 70 -0.38 -1.36 -11.81
N ALA A 71 -0.94 -1.84 -12.93
CA ALA A 71 -2.12 -1.25 -13.57
C ALA A 71 -3.34 -1.20 -12.63
N ARG A 72 -3.52 -2.19 -11.75
CA ARG A 72 -4.63 -2.24 -10.79
C ARG A 72 -4.56 -1.14 -9.73
N VAL A 73 -3.36 -0.62 -9.45
CA VAL A 73 -3.19 0.53 -8.54
C VAL A 73 -3.76 1.80 -9.18
N LEU A 74 -3.63 1.94 -10.50
CA LEU A 74 -4.12 3.11 -11.25
C LEU A 74 -5.65 3.13 -11.36
N ASP A 75 -6.30 1.99 -11.54
CA ASP A 75 -7.77 1.88 -11.61
C ASP A 75 -8.45 2.29 -10.29
N ASP A 76 -7.73 2.15 -9.17
CA ASP A 76 -8.22 2.37 -7.81
C ASP A 76 -7.67 3.67 -7.18
N ALA A 77 -6.89 4.44 -7.94
CA ALA A 77 -6.31 5.73 -7.58
C ALA A 77 -7.37 6.85 -7.61
N GLY A 78 -8.32 6.78 -6.68
CA GLY A 78 -9.30 7.83 -6.44
C GLY A 78 -8.66 9.08 -5.79
N ARG A 79 -8.62 10.17 -6.57
CA ARG A 79 -8.66 11.61 -6.19
C ARG A 79 -7.55 12.24 -5.34
N PHE A 80 -6.61 11.49 -4.74
CA PHE A 80 -5.53 12.08 -3.91
C PHE A 80 -4.13 11.51 -4.18
N THR A 81 -3.64 11.59 -5.42
CA THR A 81 -2.21 11.46 -5.69
C THR A 81 -1.66 12.84 -6.04
N LEU A 82 -0.92 13.45 -5.09
CA LEU A 82 -0.04 14.57 -5.40
C LEU A 82 1.12 14.00 -6.25
N GLY A 83 1.01 14.13 -7.57
CA GLY A 83 2.02 13.74 -8.57
C GLY A 83 1.64 12.54 -9.45
N PRO A 84 2.16 12.46 -10.69
CA PRO A 84 1.66 11.57 -11.74
C PRO A 84 2.20 10.15 -11.55
N LEU A 85 1.43 9.28 -10.89
CA LEU A 85 1.72 7.83 -10.87
C LEU A 85 1.90 7.25 -12.29
N THR A 86 1.40 7.93 -13.32
CA THR A 86 1.61 7.60 -14.73
C THR A 86 3.08 7.69 -15.18
N GLU A 87 3.89 8.60 -14.64
CA GLU A 87 5.32 8.72 -15.02
C GLU A 87 6.19 7.62 -14.39
N VAL A 88 5.69 7.04 -13.30
CA VAL A 88 6.37 6.02 -12.49
C VAL A 88 6.20 4.62 -13.09
N VAL A 89 5.05 4.34 -13.70
CA VAL A 89 4.74 3.06 -14.37
C VAL A 89 5.44 2.93 -15.73
N ALA A 90 5.88 4.04 -16.33
CA ALA A 90 6.49 4.07 -17.67
C ALA A 90 8.01 3.85 -17.70
N GLN A 91 8.66 3.53 -16.56
CA GLN A 91 10.12 3.33 -16.46
C GLN A 91 10.55 1.86 -16.60
#